data_AF-A0A7C1C785-F1
#
_entry.id   AF-A0A7C1C785-F1
#
_cell.length_a   1.000
_cell.length_b   1.000
_cell.length_c   1.000
_cell.angle_alpha   90.00
_cell.angle_beta   90.00
_cell.angle_gamma   90.00
#
_symmetry.space_group_name_H-M   'P 1'
#
loop_
_entity.id
_entity.type
_entity.pdbx_description
1 polymer ?
#
loop_
_entity_poly.entity_id
_entity_poly.type
_entity_poly.pdbx_seq_one_letter_code
_entity_poly.pdbx_strand_id
1 'polypeptide(L)'
;MKQDCIIVLGMHRSGTSTLMGVLNILGVKLGSNLMNPAKDNPKGFFENNSIVQVNEKILRSLNSSWHDLFSFSEDWWNQKCLNVYKKEIIENIAKEFKKPEVFGIKDSRLCILLPFWKKIFEELNLKPHYIISVRNPLEVADSLKKRNGFSIGKSMHLWMKYMLNAEYYSRGYPRTFSRYDDLLKDAKQVIDKITCTLDIKLSRSFPEVKEEIESFIDPEMKHHNFDGNFIGNNIAPVVSVLNHLFNECSTRDSVDESITKTFDDIRMQLQKEQPNPRIKPLNPSSTISSTDSMAADYLHAELKDVEAIIPEDAKRILHVGSGEGYLGRRLLEKGAGEVVGVDIFPDVCERAEKNLTGVLCGDIEEIELPFSEGYFDCIILADILEHLKDPLSTLRKLRKSLSASGVVVASIPNIRFYSIINMLVEGYWKYEDSGILDRTHLRFFTKKDMEELFADAGFELTGLTANIDPAYNLLKDPLSGEISFGRVSLRGLTPEELKDLFVFQYLLKAQKAGVEVRRLDSAVTTAIEAGNLDKAKKLLEEYLALHPVDINVLLKRAEVCCGLGLLDKAMEDLEKILIFEPDREDALELREKILDCKIQ
;
A
#
# COMPACT_ATOMS: atom_id res chain seq x y z
N MET A 1 -26.46 30.94 -15.76
CA MET A 1 -25.14 31.49 -15.42
C MET A 1 -24.31 30.36 -14.81
N LYS A 2 -23.06 30.17 -15.24
CA LYS A 2 -22.18 29.17 -14.61
C LYS A 2 -21.84 29.63 -13.20
N GLN A 3 -21.75 28.71 -12.24
CA GLN A 3 -21.34 29.03 -10.87
C GLN A 3 -19.82 29.14 -10.82
N ASP A 4 -19.31 30.20 -10.20
CA ASP A 4 -17.87 30.41 -10.03
C ASP A 4 -17.31 29.44 -8.98
N CYS A 5 -16.19 28.80 -9.31
CA CYS A 5 -15.45 27.90 -8.44
C CYS A 5 -13.99 28.38 -8.38
N ILE A 6 -13.47 28.66 -7.20
CA ILE A 6 -12.08 29.08 -6.99
C ILE A 6 -11.23 27.86 -6.67
N ILE A 7 -10.15 27.65 -7.41
CA ILE A 7 -9.23 26.53 -7.20
C ILE A 7 -7.87 27.09 -6.81
N VAL A 8 -7.45 26.82 -5.57
CA VAL A 8 -6.13 27.19 -5.08
C VAL A 8 -5.15 26.06 -5.38
N LEU A 9 -4.22 26.33 -6.28
CA LEU A 9 -3.17 25.41 -6.71
C LEU A 9 -1.82 25.79 -6.10
N GLY A 10 -0.97 24.81 -5.87
CA GLY A 10 0.39 25.02 -5.42
C GLY A 10 0.94 23.79 -4.71
N MET A 11 2.27 23.68 -4.68
CA MET A 11 2.95 22.63 -3.92
C MET A 11 2.55 22.69 -2.44
N HIS A 12 2.54 21.54 -1.76
CA HIS A 12 2.38 21.49 -0.31
C HIS A 12 3.37 22.45 0.34
N ARG A 13 2.94 23.20 1.37
CA ARG A 13 3.75 24.21 2.08
C ARG A 13 4.02 25.51 1.30
N SER A 14 3.44 25.70 0.11
CA SER A 14 3.51 26.95 -0.64
C SER A 14 2.51 28.04 -0.20
N GLY A 15 1.92 27.94 0.98
CA GLY A 15 0.96 28.94 1.49
C GLY A 15 -0.48 28.76 1.02
N THR A 16 -0.80 27.64 0.35
CA THR A 16 -2.14 27.36 -0.18
C THR A 16 -3.23 27.35 0.90
N SER A 17 -2.93 26.83 2.10
CA SER A 17 -3.88 26.83 3.23
C SER A 17 -4.16 28.25 3.74
N THR A 18 -3.14 29.09 3.85
CA THR A 18 -3.29 30.48 4.31
C THR A 18 -4.14 31.27 3.32
N LEU A 19 -3.84 31.16 2.02
CA LEU A 19 -4.62 31.82 0.98
C LEU A 19 -6.09 31.35 0.98
N MET A 20 -6.33 30.05 1.10
CA MET A 20 -7.68 29.51 1.15
C MET A 20 -8.44 29.93 2.42
N GLY A 21 -7.75 30.02 3.56
CA GLY A 21 -8.34 30.53 4.80
C GLY A 21 -8.79 31.98 4.69
N VAL A 22 -7.97 32.84 4.07
CA VAL A 22 -8.35 34.25 3.80
C VAL A 22 -9.56 34.33 2.87
N LEU A 23 -9.60 33.52 1.80
CA LEU A 23 -10.74 33.45 0.90
C LEU A 23 -12.02 32.96 1.60
N ASN A 24 -11.91 32.01 2.52
CA ASN A 24 -13.03 31.54 3.33
C ASN A 24 -13.57 32.64 4.26
N ILE A 25 -12.68 33.43 4.88
CA ILE A 25 -13.07 34.61 5.69
C ILE A 25 -13.83 35.63 4.82
N LEU A 26 -13.41 35.83 3.56
CA LEU A 26 -14.11 36.65 2.57
C LEU A 26 -15.40 36.02 2.01
N GLY A 27 -15.76 34.84 2.52
CA GLY A 27 -17.03 34.17 2.29
C GLY A 27 -17.08 33.22 1.09
N VAL A 28 -15.92 32.72 0.65
CA VAL A 28 -15.83 31.57 -0.26
C VAL A 28 -16.19 30.29 0.50
N LYS A 29 -17.19 29.54 0.04
CA LYS A 29 -17.63 28.31 0.72
C LYS A 29 -16.65 27.15 0.45
N LEU A 30 -16.30 26.40 1.50
CA LEU A 30 -15.37 25.26 1.40
C LEU A 30 -16.04 23.88 1.58
N GLY A 31 -17.34 23.88 1.86
CA GLY A 31 -18.10 22.68 2.20
C GLY A 31 -18.19 22.49 3.72
N SER A 32 -18.83 21.40 4.13
CA SER A 32 -19.17 21.17 5.55
C SER A 32 -18.16 20.26 6.26
N ASN A 33 -17.40 19.47 5.51
CA ASN A 33 -16.50 18.46 6.04
C ASN A 33 -15.02 18.84 5.77
N LEU A 34 -14.49 19.80 6.54
CA LEU A 34 -13.10 20.25 6.39
C LEU A 34 -12.12 19.38 7.19
N MET A 35 -10.92 19.20 6.65
CA MET A 35 -9.81 18.54 7.36
C MET A 35 -9.50 19.25 8.68
N ASN A 36 -9.42 18.46 9.76
CA ASN A 36 -9.07 18.95 11.09
C ASN A 36 -7.65 19.56 11.09
N PRO A 37 -7.40 20.61 11.88
CA PRO A 37 -6.06 21.12 12.11
C PRO A 37 -5.13 20.03 12.67
N ALA A 38 -3.84 20.11 12.34
CA ALA A 38 -2.81 19.19 12.82
C ALA A 38 -1.62 19.95 13.42
N LYS A 39 -0.73 19.25 14.12
CA LYS A 39 0.46 19.85 14.76
C LYS A 39 1.32 20.66 13.77
N ASP A 40 1.39 20.21 12.52
CA ASP A 40 2.16 20.83 11.44
C ASP A 40 1.35 21.86 10.64
N ASN A 41 0.05 22.05 10.92
CA ASN A 41 -0.79 23.11 10.37
C ASN A 41 -1.94 23.47 11.36
N PRO A 42 -1.63 24.22 12.43
CA PRO A 42 -2.54 24.43 13.55
C PRO A 42 -3.76 25.30 13.22
N LYS A 43 -3.72 26.09 12.14
CA LYS A 43 -4.86 26.92 11.69
C LYS A 43 -5.81 26.18 10.74
N GLY A 44 -5.55 24.90 10.43
CA GLY A 44 -6.38 24.09 9.55
C GLY A 44 -5.88 24.03 8.11
N PHE A 45 -6.24 22.96 7.40
CA PHE A 45 -5.81 22.74 6.01
C PHE A 45 -6.67 23.45 4.98
N PHE A 46 -7.90 23.81 5.34
CA PHE A 46 -8.92 24.35 4.44
C PHE A 46 -9.15 23.46 3.21
N GLU A 47 -8.94 22.16 3.39
CA GLU A 47 -9.20 21.12 2.41
C GLU A 47 -10.49 20.40 2.77
N ASN A 48 -11.30 20.11 1.77
CA ASN A 48 -12.52 19.32 1.96
C ASN A 48 -12.16 17.82 2.01
N ASN A 49 -12.51 17.14 3.11
CA ASN A 49 -12.20 15.73 3.32
C ASN A 49 -12.74 14.83 2.21
N SER A 50 -13.96 15.09 1.72
CA SER A 50 -14.58 14.26 0.68
C SER A 50 -13.79 14.35 -0.63
N ILE A 51 -13.27 15.54 -0.94
CA ILE A 51 -12.44 15.80 -2.12
C ILE A 51 -11.03 15.18 -1.96
N VAL A 52 -10.39 15.38 -0.81
CA VAL A 52 -9.05 14.85 -0.53
C VAL A 52 -9.05 13.33 -0.61
N GLN A 53 -10.04 12.67 0.00
CA GLN A 53 -10.18 11.22 -0.05
C GLN A 53 -10.29 10.72 -1.48
N VAL A 54 -11.10 11.38 -2.33
CA VAL A 54 -11.22 10.96 -3.74
C VAL A 54 -9.94 11.19 -4.55
N ASN A 55 -9.26 12.31 -4.32
CA ASN A 55 -7.97 12.57 -4.96
C ASN A 55 -6.90 11.54 -4.58
N GLU A 56 -6.87 11.08 -3.33
CA GLU A 56 -5.98 9.99 -2.93
C GLU A 56 -6.33 8.67 -3.60
N LYS A 57 -7.63 8.31 -3.66
CA LYS A 57 -8.08 7.10 -4.37
C LYS A 57 -7.67 7.11 -5.84
N ILE A 58 -7.80 8.26 -6.51
CA ILE A 58 -7.37 8.43 -7.90
C ILE A 58 -5.87 8.17 -8.02
N LEU A 59 -5.03 8.83 -7.22
CA LEU A 59 -3.57 8.62 -7.27
C LEU A 59 -3.19 7.16 -6.98
N ARG A 60 -3.79 6.53 -5.96
CA ARG A 60 -3.55 5.12 -5.63
C ARG A 60 -3.96 4.19 -6.77
N SER A 61 -5.09 4.45 -7.42
CA SER A 61 -5.54 3.67 -8.59
C SER A 61 -4.61 3.77 -9.80
N LEU A 62 -3.79 4.82 -9.83
CA LEU A 62 -2.74 5.05 -10.83
C LEU A 62 -1.36 4.56 -10.34
N ASN A 63 -1.32 3.81 -9.23
CA ASN A 63 -0.11 3.34 -8.56
C ASN A 63 0.87 4.48 -8.22
N SER A 64 0.34 5.56 -7.66
CA SER A 64 1.09 6.78 -7.35
C SER A 64 0.63 7.40 -6.03
N SER A 65 1.38 8.40 -5.57
CA SER A 65 1.09 9.16 -4.36
C SER A 65 1.42 10.64 -4.56
N TRP A 66 1.03 11.50 -3.62
CA TRP A 66 1.29 12.93 -3.71
C TRP A 66 2.81 13.27 -3.75
N HIS A 67 3.66 12.42 -3.19
CA HIS A 67 5.11 12.62 -3.16
C HIS A 67 5.87 11.78 -4.21
N ASP A 68 5.14 11.21 -5.17
CA ASP A 68 5.73 10.50 -6.30
C ASP A 68 6.36 11.51 -7.28
N LEU A 69 7.58 11.21 -7.73
CA LEU A 69 8.35 12.04 -8.64
C LEU A 69 8.04 11.74 -10.11
N PHE A 70 7.51 10.57 -10.42
CA PHE A 70 7.28 10.14 -11.80
C PHE A 70 6.02 10.75 -12.40
N SER A 71 6.08 11.08 -13.68
CA SER A 71 4.95 11.61 -14.44
C SER A 71 4.06 10.48 -14.94
N PHE A 72 2.77 10.79 -15.04
CA PHE A 72 1.82 9.89 -15.68
C PHE A 72 2.00 9.89 -17.21
N SER A 73 1.45 8.87 -17.86
CA SER A 73 1.42 8.84 -19.33
C SER A 73 0.59 10.01 -19.86
N GLU A 74 0.81 10.38 -21.11
CA GLU A 74 -0.14 11.24 -21.80
C GLU A 74 -1.54 10.62 -21.71
N ASP A 75 -2.55 11.48 -21.55
CA ASP A 75 -3.96 11.11 -21.51
C ASP A 75 -4.41 10.16 -20.38
N TRP A 76 -3.65 10.03 -19.29
CA TRP A 76 -4.02 9.19 -18.14
C TRP A 76 -5.42 9.48 -17.59
N TRP A 77 -5.86 10.74 -17.66
CA TRP A 77 -7.19 11.20 -17.21
C TRP A 77 -8.35 10.72 -18.09
N ASN A 78 -8.09 10.05 -19.21
CA ASN A 78 -9.08 9.42 -20.09
C ASN A 78 -9.37 7.95 -19.72
N GLN A 79 -8.69 7.39 -18.72
CA GLN A 79 -8.86 5.99 -18.37
C GLN A 79 -10.24 5.68 -17.80
N LYS A 80 -10.84 4.57 -18.27
CA LYS A 80 -12.19 4.14 -17.89
C LYS A 80 -12.32 3.85 -16.39
N CYS A 81 -11.27 3.35 -15.74
CA CYS A 81 -11.26 3.07 -14.30
C CYS A 81 -11.54 4.33 -13.46
N LEU A 82 -11.25 5.53 -13.99
CA LEU A 82 -11.45 6.79 -13.27
C LEU A 82 -12.91 7.27 -13.27
N ASN A 83 -13.79 6.67 -14.10
CA ASN A 83 -15.18 7.09 -14.20
C ASN A 83 -15.96 6.95 -12.87
N VAL A 84 -15.60 5.97 -12.04
CA VAL A 84 -16.20 5.77 -10.72
C VAL A 84 -15.91 6.99 -9.82
N TYR A 85 -14.65 7.44 -9.78
CA TYR A 85 -14.25 8.62 -9.02
C TYR A 85 -14.84 9.91 -9.58
N LYS A 86 -15.01 9.99 -10.91
CA LYS A 86 -15.67 11.13 -11.56
C LYS A 86 -17.09 11.30 -11.00
N LYS A 87 -17.84 10.21 -10.93
CA LYS A 87 -19.20 10.18 -10.39
C LYS A 87 -19.24 10.56 -8.92
N GLU A 88 -18.33 10.00 -8.11
CA GLU A 88 -18.21 10.30 -6.68
C GLU A 88 -17.92 11.80 -6.44
N ILE A 89 -17.01 12.41 -7.19
CA ILE A 89 -16.71 13.85 -7.09
C ILE A 89 -17.93 14.69 -7.46
N ILE A 90 -18.63 14.34 -8.55
CA ILE A 90 -19.83 15.06 -9.00
C ILE A 90 -20.90 15.05 -7.90
N GLU A 91 -21.14 13.90 -7.28
CA GLU A 91 -22.10 13.74 -6.18
C GLU A 91 -21.67 14.55 -4.95
N ASN A 92 -20.39 14.49 -4.56
CA ASN A 92 -19.85 15.26 -3.44
C ASN A 92 -19.99 16.77 -3.66
N ILE A 93 -19.62 17.27 -4.85
CA ILE A 93 -19.73 18.70 -5.16
C ILE A 93 -21.20 19.14 -5.15
N ALA A 94 -22.10 18.36 -5.77
CA ALA A 94 -23.51 18.68 -5.81
C ALA A 94 -24.16 18.68 -4.41
N LYS A 95 -23.71 17.80 -3.51
CA LYS A 95 -24.19 17.72 -2.12
C LYS A 95 -23.71 18.90 -1.28
N GLU A 96 -22.45 19.29 -1.42
CA GLU A 96 -21.80 20.26 -0.54
C GLU A 96 -21.96 21.72 -0.99
N PHE A 97 -22.07 21.97 -2.30
CA PHE A 97 -22.02 23.32 -2.86
C PHE A 97 -23.29 23.66 -3.64
N LYS A 98 -24.22 24.34 -2.97
CA LYS A 98 -25.49 24.78 -3.55
C LYS A 98 -25.32 26.08 -4.34
N LYS A 99 -26.05 26.22 -5.45
CA LYS A 99 -26.14 27.49 -6.18
C LYS A 99 -26.93 28.54 -5.37
N PRO A 100 -26.61 29.84 -5.46
CA PRO A 100 -25.65 30.49 -6.36
C PRO A 100 -24.29 30.88 -5.70
N GLU A 101 -23.85 30.20 -4.65
CA GLU A 101 -22.67 30.63 -3.88
C GLU A 101 -21.35 30.42 -4.65
N VAL A 102 -20.39 31.36 -4.50
CA VAL A 102 -19.00 31.13 -4.90
C VAL A 102 -18.38 30.17 -3.90
N PHE A 103 -17.86 29.05 -4.40
CA PHE A 103 -17.18 28.07 -3.56
C PHE A 103 -15.75 27.86 -4.01
N GLY A 104 -14.96 27.25 -3.14
CA GLY A 104 -13.55 27.01 -3.40
C GLY A 104 -13.15 25.58 -3.12
N ILE A 105 -12.20 25.08 -3.91
CA ILE A 105 -11.57 23.78 -3.73
C ILE A 105 -10.07 24.01 -3.57
N LYS A 106 -9.49 23.44 -2.51
CA LYS A 106 -8.06 23.41 -2.29
C LYS A 106 -7.66 21.99 -1.95
N ASP A 107 -6.70 21.48 -2.70
CA ASP A 107 -5.92 20.27 -2.45
C ASP A 107 -4.69 20.35 -3.37
N SER A 108 -3.48 20.29 -2.81
CA SER A 108 -2.26 20.39 -3.61
C SER A 108 -2.18 19.31 -4.71
N ARG A 109 -2.79 18.13 -4.50
CA ARG A 109 -2.84 17.04 -5.48
C ARG A 109 -3.58 17.45 -6.76
N LEU A 110 -4.43 18.47 -6.72
CA LEU A 110 -5.06 19.04 -7.91
C LEU A 110 -4.04 19.53 -8.92
N CYS A 111 -2.84 19.97 -8.51
CA CYS A 111 -1.80 20.30 -9.48
C CYS A 111 -1.48 19.13 -10.41
N ILE A 112 -1.56 17.89 -9.92
CA ILE A 112 -1.36 16.68 -10.71
C ILE A 112 -2.66 16.28 -11.41
N LEU A 113 -3.77 16.30 -10.68
CA LEU A 113 -5.06 15.74 -11.12
C LEU A 113 -5.90 16.71 -11.98
N LEU A 114 -5.44 17.94 -12.21
CA LEU A 114 -6.23 18.99 -12.86
C LEU A 114 -6.83 18.59 -14.23
N PRO A 115 -6.12 17.87 -15.12
CA PRO A 115 -6.70 17.42 -16.39
C PRO A 115 -7.97 16.59 -16.21
N PHE A 116 -8.02 15.74 -15.19
CA PHE A 116 -9.19 14.95 -14.85
C PHE A 116 -10.31 15.82 -14.28
N TRP A 117 -9.97 16.74 -13.37
CA TRP A 117 -10.91 17.66 -12.74
C TRP A 117 -11.57 18.65 -13.71
N LYS A 118 -10.87 19.08 -14.76
CA LYS A 118 -11.44 19.96 -15.81
C LYS A 118 -12.69 19.37 -16.45
N LYS A 119 -12.70 18.06 -16.70
CA LYS A 119 -13.89 17.35 -17.22
C LYS A 119 -15.07 17.37 -16.25
N ILE A 120 -14.79 17.37 -14.95
CA ILE A 120 -15.81 17.42 -13.91
C ILE A 120 -16.41 18.83 -13.83
N PHE A 121 -15.56 19.86 -13.90
CA PHE A 121 -16.03 21.25 -13.95
C PHE A 121 -16.91 21.51 -15.17
N GLU A 122 -16.54 20.96 -16.33
CA GLU A 122 -17.35 21.03 -17.54
C GLU A 122 -18.71 20.34 -17.37
N GLU A 123 -18.73 19.12 -16.84
CA GLU A 123 -19.96 18.34 -16.63
C GLU A 123 -20.91 18.99 -15.61
N LEU A 124 -20.37 19.58 -14.55
CA LEU A 124 -21.13 20.33 -13.55
C LEU A 124 -21.51 21.75 -14.01
N ASN A 125 -21.09 22.15 -15.22
CA ASN A 125 -21.30 23.49 -15.78
C ASN A 125 -20.77 24.61 -14.85
N LEU A 126 -19.58 24.39 -14.29
CA LEU A 126 -18.88 25.33 -13.41
C LEU A 126 -17.95 26.24 -14.22
N LYS A 127 -17.63 27.41 -13.63
CA LYS A 127 -16.64 28.35 -14.15
C LYS A 127 -15.43 28.33 -13.19
N PRO A 128 -14.40 27.51 -13.47
CA PRO A 128 -13.24 27.42 -12.61
C PRO A 128 -12.31 28.62 -12.79
N HIS A 129 -11.79 29.13 -11.68
CA HIS A 129 -10.81 30.21 -11.59
C HIS A 129 -9.61 29.74 -10.77
N TYR A 130 -8.41 29.91 -11.30
CA TYR A 130 -7.21 29.35 -10.68
C TYR A 130 -6.38 30.41 -9.96
N ILE A 131 -6.00 30.13 -8.72
CA ILE A 131 -5.02 30.94 -7.99
C ILE A 131 -3.81 30.05 -7.70
N ILE A 132 -2.66 30.38 -8.29
CA ILE A 132 -1.42 29.61 -8.13
C ILE A 132 -0.61 30.27 -7.01
N SER A 133 -0.53 29.57 -5.87
CA SER A 133 0.22 30.00 -4.69
C SER A 133 1.70 29.72 -4.87
N VAL A 134 2.50 30.78 -4.95
CA VAL A 134 3.95 30.75 -5.18
C VAL A 134 4.66 31.00 -3.86
N ARG A 135 5.64 30.15 -3.55
CA ARG A 135 6.55 30.33 -2.41
C ARG A 135 7.95 29.91 -2.83
N ASN A 136 8.94 30.56 -2.22
CA ASN A 136 10.34 30.25 -2.43
C ASN A 136 10.59 28.74 -2.26
N PRO A 137 11.18 28.05 -3.25
CA PRO A 137 11.39 26.61 -3.23
C PRO A 137 12.29 26.13 -2.08
N LEU A 138 13.22 26.97 -1.59
CA LEU A 138 14.03 26.68 -0.40
C LEU A 138 13.18 26.57 0.85
N GLU A 139 12.28 27.53 1.07
CA GLU A 139 11.39 27.51 2.24
C GLU A 139 10.43 26.31 2.20
N VAL A 140 9.95 25.97 1.00
CA VAL A 140 9.15 24.76 0.78
C VAL A 140 9.97 23.51 1.11
N ALA A 141 11.21 23.42 0.62
CA ALA A 141 12.09 22.29 0.90
C ALA A 141 12.46 22.15 2.38
N ASP A 142 12.75 23.25 3.08
CA ASP A 142 13.01 23.23 4.52
C ASP A 142 11.78 22.80 5.31
N SER A 143 10.59 23.25 4.90
CA SER A 143 9.33 22.83 5.51
C SER A 143 9.07 21.33 5.29
N LEU A 144 9.32 20.82 4.07
CA LEU A 144 9.19 19.39 3.74
C LEU A 144 10.27 18.53 4.43
N LYS A 145 11.47 19.05 4.62
CA LYS A 145 12.51 18.39 5.41
C LYS A 145 12.08 18.23 6.87
N LYS A 146 11.55 19.29 7.49
CA LYS A 146 11.04 19.23 8.87
C LYS A 146 9.84 18.30 9.03
N ARG A 147 8.91 18.33 8.07
CA ARG A 147 7.66 17.54 8.13
C ARG A 147 7.86 16.07 7.75
N ASN A 148 8.59 15.81 6.68
CA ASN A 148 8.66 14.49 6.02
C ASN A 148 10.07 13.91 5.96
N GLY A 149 11.11 14.61 6.42
CA GLY A 149 12.49 14.16 6.27
C GLY A 149 12.98 14.14 4.82
N PHE A 150 12.31 14.84 3.90
CA PHE A 150 12.68 14.84 2.49
C PHE A 150 14.00 15.57 2.26
N SER A 151 14.80 15.06 1.31
CA SER A 151 16.00 15.75 0.86
C SER A 151 15.63 17.04 0.11
N ILE A 152 16.56 18.00 0.05
CA ILE A 152 16.40 19.21 -0.75
C ILE A 152 16.13 18.82 -2.20
N GLY A 153 16.92 17.91 -2.78
CA GLY A 153 16.74 17.42 -4.15
C GLY A 153 15.33 16.88 -4.43
N LYS A 154 14.79 15.99 -3.58
CA LYS A 154 13.41 15.47 -3.73
C LYS A 154 12.38 16.60 -3.64
N SER A 155 12.55 17.50 -2.68
CA SER A 155 11.64 18.63 -2.47
C SER A 155 11.63 19.60 -3.65
N MET A 156 12.80 19.87 -4.24
CA MET A 156 12.92 20.70 -5.44
C MET A 156 12.20 20.07 -6.63
N HIS A 157 12.37 18.76 -6.85
CA HIS A 157 11.67 18.06 -7.94
C HIS A 157 10.14 18.06 -7.74
N LEU A 158 9.67 17.83 -6.51
CA LEU A 158 8.24 17.93 -6.20
C LEU A 158 7.71 19.34 -6.44
N TRP A 159 8.42 20.36 -5.96
CA TRP A 159 8.05 21.75 -6.19
C TRP A 159 7.97 22.06 -7.69
N MET A 160 9.00 21.70 -8.48
CA MET A 160 9.00 21.90 -9.92
C MET A 160 7.82 21.20 -10.60
N LYS A 161 7.59 19.91 -10.30
CA LYS A 161 6.49 19.12 -10.86
C LYS A 161 5.13 19.76 -10.58
N TYR A 162 4.86 20.10 -9.32
CA TYR A 162 3.58 20.67 -8.91
C TYR A 162 3.36 22.05 -9.52
N MET A 163 4.37 22.92 -9.48
CA MET A 163 4.24 24.28 -9.96
C MET A 163 4.11 24.34 -11.49
N LEU A 164 4.89 23.53 -12.22
CA LEU A 164 4.78 23.41 -13.68
C LEU A 164 3.44 22.82 -14.11
N ASN A 165 2.93 21.80 -13.42
CA ASN A 165 1.62 21.24 -13.76
C ASN A 165 0.48 22.23 -13.44
N ALA A 166 0.57 22.96 -12.31
CA ALA A 166 -0.39 24.00 -11.97
C ALA A 166 -0.41 25.11 -13.03
N GLU A 167 0.76 25.55 -13.47
CA GLU A 167 0.90 26.52 -14.56
C GLU A 167 0.29 25.97 -15.86
N TYR A 168 0.76 24.83 -16.34
CA TYR A 168 0.40 24.30 -17.65
C TYR A 168 -1.10 23.97 -17.77
N TYR A 169 -1.66 23.25 -16.78
CA TYR A 169 -3.04 22.77 -16.88
C TYR A 169 -4.10 23.83 -16.57
N SER A 170 -3.72 24.93 -15.90
CA SER A 170 -4.60 26.08 -15.65
C SER A 170 -4.73 27.02 -16.84
N ARG A 171 -3.87 26.91 -17.86
CA ARG A 171 -3.96 27.72 -19.09
C ARG A 171 -5.34 27.56 -19.76
N GLY A 172 -5.81 28.64 -20.40
CA GLY A 172 -7.11 28.70 -21.05
C GLY A 172 -8.29 29.02 -20.13
N TYR A 173 -8.04 29.24 -18.85
CA TYR A 173 -9.03 29.68 -17.85
C TYR A 173 -8.55 30.95 -17.14
N PRO A 174 -9.45 31.72 -16.50
CA PRO A 174 -9.05 32.82 -15.62
C PRO A 174 -8.09 32.30 -14.55
N ARG A 175 -6.91 32.90 -14.48
CA ARG A 175 -5.86 32.50 -13.53
C ARG A 175 -5.05 33.69 -13.05
N THR A 176 -4.56 33.61 -11.82
CA THR A 176 -3.63 34.59 -11.25
C THR A 176 -2.60 33.90 -10.35
N PHE A 177 -1.47 34.57 -10.12
CA PHE A 177 -0.37 34.07 -9.29
C PHE A 177 -0.27 34.94 -8.03
N SER A 178 -0.19 34.29 -6.87
CA SER A 178 -0.12 34.95 -5.57
C SER A 178 1.11 34.46 -4.82
N ARG A 179 2.02 35.37 -4.49
CA ARG A 179 3.17 35.05 -3.64
C ARG A 179 2.75 35.03 -2.19
N TYR A 180 3.21 34.00 -1.48
CA TYR A 180 2.98 33.86 -0.06
C TYR A 180 3.48 35.09 0.72
N ASP A 181 4.66 35.60 0.38
CA ASP A 181 5.25 36.79 1.04
C ASP A 181 4.40 38.05 0.84
N ASP A 182 3.84 38.23 -0.36
CA ASP A 182 3.01 39.40 -0.67
C ASP A 182 1.68 39.32 0.09
N LEU A 183 1.13 38.11 0.26
CA LEU A 183 -0.07 37.88 1.09
C LEU A 183 0.18 38.21 2.57
N LEU A 184 1.35 37.85 3.10
CA LEU A 184 1.71 38.19 4.49
C LEU A 184 1.97 39.69 4.68
N LYS A 185 2.52 40.35 3.66
CA LYS A 185 2.91 41.76 3.74
C LYS A 185 1.73 42.70 3.52
N ASP A 186 0.89 42.44 2.53
CA ASP A 186 -0.28 43.26 2.17
C ASP A 186 -1.39 42.38 1.60
N ALA A 187 -2.13 41.74 2.49
CA ALA A 187 -3.25 40.89 2.12
C ALA A 187 -4.32 41.66 1.31
N LYS A 188 -4.52 42.96 1.57
CA LYS A 188 -5.50 43.77 0.86
C LYS A 188 -5.14 43.87 -0.61
N GLN A 189 -3.90 44.25 -0.92
CA GLN A 189 -3.43 44.39 -2.30
C GLN A 189 -3.54 43.06 -3.05
N VAL A 190 -3.19 41.95 -2.41
CA VAL A 190 -3.29 40.61 -3.02
C VAL A 190 -4.75 40.23 -3.32
N ILE A 191 -5.68 40.48 -2.39
CA ILE A 191 -7.11 40.17 -2.59
C ILE A 191 -7.74 41.07 -3.66
N ASP A 192 -7.41 42.36 -3.66
CA ASP A 192 -7.86 43.30 -4.70
C ASP A 192 -7.39 42.84 -6.09
N LYS A 193 -6.12 42.41 -6.20
CA LYS A 193 -5.60 41.82 -7.44
C LYS A 193 -6.37 40.56 -7.84
N ILE A 194 -6.54 39.60 -6.92
CA ILE A 194 -7.22 38.33 -7.20
C ILE A 194 -8.65 38.57 -7.70
N THR A 195 -9.43 39.40 -6.99
CA THR A 195 -10.83 39.68 -7.34
C THR A 195 -10.96 40.45 -8.66
N CYS A 196 -10.05 41.38 -8.93
CA CYS A 196 -9.98 42.13 -10.20
C CYS A 196 -9.60 41.22 -11.37
N THR A 197 -8.49 40.47 -11.28
CA THR A 197 -7.99 39.61 -12.37
C THR A 197 -8.96 38.48 -12.72
N LEU A 198 -9.63 37.90 -11.72
CA LEU A 198 -10.54 36.78 -11.95
C LEU A 198 -11.98 37.22 -12.23
N ASP A 199 -12.29 38.51 -12.06
CA ASP A 199 -13.65 39.07 -12.15
C ASP A 199 -14.65 38.28 -11.29
N ILE A 200 -14.33 38.11 -10.00
CA ILE A 200 -15.15 37.37 -9.02
C ILE A 200 -15.65 38.33 -7.94
N LYS A 201 -16.94 38.22 -7.62
CA LYS A 201 -17.56 38.92 -6.50
C LYS A 201 -17.64 38.01 -5.28
N LEU A 202 -16.95 38.41 -4.22
CA LEU A 202 -16.99 37.73 -2.92
C LEU A 202 -18.17 38.26 -2.10
N SER A 203 -18.63 37.46 -1.14
CA SER A 203 -19.82 37.80 -0.33
C SER A 203 -19.52 38.78 0.81
N ARG A 204 -18.24 38.91 1.20
CA ARG A 204 -17.75 39.89 2.19
C ARG A 204 -16.62 40.71 1.57
N SER A 205 -16.53 41.99 1.91
CA SER A 205 -15.46 42.87 1.42
C SER A 205 -14.26 42.89 2.37
N PHE A 206 -13.05 43.16 1.85
CA PHE A 206 -11.84 43.21 2.70
C PHE A 206 -11.97 44.18 3.90
N PRO A 207 -12.51 45.42 3.74
CA PRO A 207 -12.68 46.32 4.87
C PRO A 207 -13.58 45.78 6.00
N GLU A 208 -14.58 44.96 5.68
CA GLU A 208 -15.51 44.38 6.66
C GLU A 208 -14.85 43.32 7.55
N VAL A 209 -13.86 42.60 7.00
CA VAL A 209 -13.26 41.41 7.62
C VAL A 209 -11.78 41.59 7.93
N LYS A 210 -11.30 42.84 7.85
CA LYS A 210 -9.89 43.18 7.99
C LYS A 210 -9.28 42.61 9.27
N GLU A 211 -9.95 42.79 10.41
CA GLU A 211 -9.47 42.31 11.71
C GLU A 211 -9.41 40.77 11.77
N GLU A 212 -10.39 40.06 11.18
CA GLU A 212 -10.38 38.60 11.09
C GLU A 212 -9.21 38.10 10.24
N ILE A 213 -8.93 38.75 9.11
CA ILE A 213 -7.81 38.41 8.23
C ILE A 213 -6.47 38.71 8.91
N GLU A 214 -6.30 39.88 9.52
CA GLU A 214 -5.06 40.27 10.20
C GLU A 214 -4.79 39.38 11.42
N SER A 215 -5.82 38.95 12.15
CA SER A 215 -5.66 37.95 13.23
C SER A 215 -5.35 36.54 12.71
N PHE A 216 -5.86 36.19 11.52
CA PHE A 216 -5.63 34.89 10.92
C PHE A 216 -4.22 34.77 10.31
N ILE A 217 -3.72 35.82 9.70
CA ILE A 217 -2.38 35.88 9.11
C ILE A 217 -1.39 36.22 10.23
N ASP A 218 -0.73 35.21 10.79
CA ASP A 218 0.31 35.41 11.80
C ASP A 218 1.69 35.50 11.12
N PRO A 219 2.39 36.66 11.21
CA PRO A 219 3.72 36.83 10.65
C PRO A 219 4.77 35.88 11.24
N GLU A 220 4.59 35.40 12.48
CA GLU A 220 5.52 34.48 13.15
C GLU A 220 5.47 33.05 12.58
N MET A 221 4.46 32.73 11.75
CA MET A 221 4.42 31.45 11.01
C MET A 221 5.50 31.36 9.92
N LYS A 222 6.26 32.43 9.66
CA LYS A 222 7.44 32.41 8.79
C LYS A 222 8.71 32.20 9.61
N HIS A 223 9.16 30.95 9.71
CA HIS A 223 10.36 30.60 10.47
C HIS A 223 11.70 30.92 9.77
N HIS A 224 11.70 31.23 8.46
CA HIS A 224 12.90 31.48 7.65
C HIS A 224 12.63 32.58 6.62
N ASN A 225 13.51 33.59 6.55
CA ASN A 225 13.46 34.68 5.57
C ASN A 225 14.58 34.47 4.54
N PHE A 226 14.29 33.79 3.43
CA PHE A 226 15.19 33.83 2.28
C PHE A 226 14.83 35.04 1.41
N ASP A 227 15.83 35.83 1.04
CA ASP A 227 15.64 37.00 0.20
C ASP A 227 15.11 36.57 -1.18
N GLY A 228 14.06 37.21 -1.67
CA GLY A 228 13.14 36.68 -2.71
C GLY A 228 13.79 36.34 -4.07
N ASN A 229 15.02 36.79 -4.30
CA ASN A 229 15.79 36.56 -5.53
C ASN A 229 17.08 35.75 -5.32
N PHE A 230 17.53 35.54 -4.08
CA PHE A 230 18.81 34.88 -3.82
C PHE A 230 18.60 33.41 -3.45
N ILE A 231 18.77 32.56 -4.45
CA ILE A 231 18.88 31.12 -4.30
C ILE A 231 20.37 30.83 -4.44
N GLY A 232 21.11 30.71 -3.34
CA GLY A 232 22.58 30.57 -3.36
C GLY A 232 23.09 29.35 -4.15
N ASN A 233 24.41 29.16 -4.21
CA ASN A 233 25.14 28.15 -5.01
C ASN A 233 24.76 26.66 -4.79
N ASN A 234 23.77 26.35 -3.95
CA ASN A 234 23.39 25.01 -3.52
C ASN A 234 22.15 24.43 -4.24
N ILE A 235 21.66 25.07 -5.30
CA ILE A 235 20.45 24.64 -6.02
C ILE A 235 20.68 24.53 -7.53
N ALA A 236 19.99 23.57 -8.16
CA ALA A 236 20.01 23.40 -9.60
C ALA A 236 19.54 24.69 -10.31
N PRO A 237 20.30 25.20 -11.31
CA PRO A 237 19.97 26.46 -11.99
C PRO A 237 18.52 26.55 -12.51
N VAL A 238 17.95 25.42 -12.95
CA VAL A 238 16.56 25.32 -13.43
C VAL A 238 15.52 25.73 -12.38
N VAL A 239 15.73 25.40 -11.10
CA VAL A 239 14.82 25.77 -10.00
C VAL A 239 14.87 27.28 -9.79
N SER A 240 16.06 27.89 -9.89
CA SER A 240 16.22 29.34 -9.74
C SER A 240 15.51 30.09 -10.86
N VAL A 241 15.65 29.61 -12.10
CA VAL A 241 14.92 30.15 -13.26
C VAL A 241 13.41 30.05 -13.03
N LEU A 242 12.90 28.88 -12.64
CA LEU A 242 11.46 28.71 -12.38
C LEU A 242 10.96 29.62 -11.27
N ASN A 243 11.68 29.74 -10.15
CA ASN A 243 11.29 30.65 -9.07
C ASN A 243 11.22 32.11 -9.54
N HIS A 244 12.20 32.54 -10.33
CA HIS A 244 12.18 33.88 -10.93
C HIS A 244 10.97 34.09 -11.83
N LEU A 245 10.67 33.14 -12.73
CA LEU A 245 9.53 33.22 -13.63
C LEU A 245 8.19 33.25 -12.86
N PHE A 246 8.02 32.40 -11.85
CA PHE A 246 6.80 32.42 -11.02
C PHE A 246 6.65 33.73 -10.24
N ASN A 247 7.75 34.31 -9.75
CA ASN A 247 7.73 35.63 -9.13
C ASN A 247 7.36 36.73 -10.13
N GLU A 248 7.89 36.67 -11.35
CA GLU A 248 7.54 37.61 -12.43
C GLU A 248 6.05 37.50 -12.81
N CYS A 249 5.49 36.29 -12.90
CA CYS A 249 4.06 36.09 -13.13
C CYS A 249 3.19 36.68 -12.00
N SER A 250 3.67 36.69 -10.76
CA SER A 250 2.93 37.22 -9.62
C SER A 250 2.85 38.75 -9.57
N THR A 251 3.70 39.47 -10.31
CA THR A 251 3.69 40.93 -10.37
C THR A 251 2.92 41.48 -11.57
N ARG A 252 2.54 40.60 -12.52
CA ARG A 252 1.84 40.96 -13.76
C ARG A 252 0.39 40.50 -13.75
N ASP A 253 -0.43 41.11 -14.60
CA ASP A 253 -1.84 40.74 -14.78
C ASP A 253 -2.01 39.60 -15.82
N SER A 254 -1.05 39.46 -16.72
CA SER A 254 -0.99 38.38 -17.71
C SER A 254 0.44 37.80 -17.80
N VAL A 255 0.54 36.57 -18.33
CA VAL A 255 1.82 35.88 -18.53
C VAL A 255 2.23 36.01 -19.98
N ASP A 256 3.43 36.55 -20.22
CA ASP A 256 3.99 36.74 -21.56
C ASP A 256 4.21 35.40 -22.29
N GLU A 257 4.17 35.45 -23.62
CA GLU A 257 4.44 34.30 -24.48
C GLU A 257 5.87 33.75 -24.30
N SER A 258 6.85 34.63 -24.08
CA SER A 258 8.25 34.27 -23.83
C SER A 258 8.43 33.46 -22.53
N ILE A 259 7.78 33.88 -21.45
CA ILE A 259 7.75 33.18 -20.16
C ILE A 259 7.06 31.82 -20.32
N THR A 260 5.91 31.80 -21.01
CA THR A 260 5.15 30.58 -21.29
C THR A 260 5.98 29.56 -22.05
N LYS A 261 6.72 30.00 -23.08
CA LYS A 261 7.64 29.15 -23.84
C LYS A 261 8.74 28.56 -22.96
N THR A 262 9.30 29.34 -22.04
CA THR A 262 10.35 28.86 -21.13
C THR A 262 9.81 27.82 -20.14
N PHE A 263 8.58 28.00 -19.63
CA PHE A 263 7.92 26.96 -18.84
C PHE A 263 7.75 25.65 -19.62
N ASP A 264 7.35 25.74 -20.89
CA ASP A 264 7.18 24.56 -21.75
C ASP A 264 8.50 23.85 -22.06
N ASP A 265 9.55 24.60 -22.36
CA ASP A 265 10.89 24.05 -22.62
C ASP A 265 11.42 23.27 -21.40
N ILE A 266 11.30 23.85 -20.20
CA ILE A 266 11.72 23.21 -18.95
C ILE A 266 10.85 21.97 -18.66
N ARG A 267 9.54 22.06 -18.84
CA ARG A 267 8.62 20.93 -18.62
C ARG A 267 8.91 19.78 -19.57
N MET A 268 9.15 20.06 -20.85
CA MET A 268 9.51 19.05 -21.86
C MET A 268 10.85 18.39 -21.52
N GLN A 269 11.83 19.17 -21.07
CA GLN A 269 13.12 18.62 -20.64
C GLN A 269 12.95 17.66 -19.46
N LEU A 270 12.18 18.05 -18.43
CA LEU A 270 11.91 17.19 -17.28
C LEU A 270 11.18 15.89 -17.65
N GLN A 271 10.26 15.95 -18.62
CA GLN A 271 9.56 14.76 -19.11
C GLN A 271 10.49 13.81 -19.87
N LYS A 272 11.42 14.34 -20.69
CA LYS A 272 12.41 13.53 -21.43
C LYS A 272 13.42 12.84 -20.52
N GLU A 273 13.76 13.46 -19.40
CA GLU A 273 14.72 12.94 -18.42
C GLU A 273 14.11 11.88 -17.47
N GLN A 274 12.78 11.67 -17.51
CA GLN A 274 12.12 10.65 -16.69
C GLN A 274 12.05 9.29 -17.41
N PRO A 275 12.45 8.18 -16.77
CA PRO A 275 12.26 6.84 -17.33
C PRO A 275 10.75 6.57 -17.49
N ASN A 276 10.35 6.17 -18.70
CA ASN A 276 9.00 5.88 -19.22
C ASN A 276 7.81 5.98 -18.22
N PRO A 277 6.74 6.76 -18.53
CA PRO A 277 5.57 6.90 -17.66
C PRO A 277 4.86 5.55 -17.42
N ARG A 278 4.68 5.18 -16.14
CA ARG A 278 4.02 3.93 -15.69
C ARG A 278 2.50 4.04 -15.76
N ILE A 279 1.73 3.21 -16.50
CA ILE A 279 0.33 2.83 -16.12
C ILE A 279 -0.16 1.48 -16.73
N LYS A 280 -0.85 0.66 -15.91
CA LYS A 280 -2.10 -0.09 -16.25
C LYS A 280 -2.84 -0.58 -14.96
N PRO A 281 -4.14 -0.26 -14.73
CA PRO A 281 -4.95 -0.83 -13.64
C PRO A 281 -5.94 -1.93 -14.07
N LEU A 282 -6.39 -2.72 -13.07
CA LEU A 282 -7.30 -3.87 -13.09
C LEU A 282 -8.77 -3.52 -13.49
N ASN A 283 -9.46 -4.48 -14.11
CA ASN A 283 -10.83 -4.39 -14.67
C ASN A 283 -11.92 -4.22 -13.59
N PRO A 284 -12.90 -3.30 -13.76
CA PRO A 284 -14.08 -3.22 -12.90
C PRO A 284 -15.31 -3.88 -13.56
N SER A 285 -15.71 -5.04 -13.05
CA SER A 285 -17.03 -5.64 -13.34
C SER A 285 -17.60 -6.30 -12.08
N SER A 286 -18.36 -5.53 -11.31
CA SER A 286 -19.54 -5.99 -10.55
C SER A 286 -20.21 -4.80 -9.86
N THR A 287 -21.48 -4.61 -10.20
CA THR A 287 -22.45 -3.62 -9.70
C THR A 287 -23.04 -4.05 -8.36
N ILE A 288 -23.10 -3.18 -7.33
CA ILE A 288 -24.09 -3.24 -6.23
C ILE A 288 -24.50 -1.82 -5.78
N SER A 289 -25.76 -1.70 -5.35
CA SER A 289 -26.56 -0.52 -5.01
C SER A 289 -26.53 -0.10 -3.52
N SER A 290 -26.94 1.17 -3.31
CA SER A 290 -27.55 1.80 -2.11
C SER A 290 -26.76 1.92 -0.80
N THR A 291 -26.09 3.07 -0.68
CA THR A 291 -26.18 4.09 0.41
C THR A 291 -26.53 3.62 1.83
N ASP A 292 -25.49 3.24 2.58
CA ASP A 292 -25.16 3.78 3.93
C ASP A 292 -23.84 3.18 4.51
N SER A 293 -22.99 2.53 3.69
CA SER A 293 -21.81 1.76 4.13
C SER A 293 -20.42 2.34 3.78
N MET A 294 -20.33 3.49 3.11
CA MET A 294 -19.08 3.85 2.39
C MET A 294 -17.85 4.24 3.24
N ALA A 295 -17.99 4.44 4.56
CA ALA A 295 -16.83 4.57 5.45
C ALA A 295 -16.28 3.20 5.89
N ALA A 296 -17.16 2.20 5.98
CA ALA A 296 -16.77 0.82 6.25
C ALA A 296 -15.99 0.27 5.04
N ASP A 297 -16.51 0.45 3.82
CA ASP A 297 -15.94 -0.13 2.58
C ASP A 297 -14.48 0.25 2.25
N TYR A 298 -13.88 1.24 2.92
CA TYR A 298 -12.47 1.62 2.68
C TYR A 298 -11.44 0.78 3.42
N LEU A 299 -11.80 0.08 4.49
CA LEU A 299 -10.98 -1.01 5.06
C LEU A 299 -11.22 -2.35 4.32
N HIS A 300 -12.21 -2.41 3.41
CA HIS A 300 -12.73 -3.66 2.85
C HIS A 300 -11.96 -4.18 1.62
N ALA A 301 -11.01 -3.42 1.07
CA ALA A 301 -10.28 -3.81 -0.15
C ALA A 301 -8.97 -4.58 0.10
N GLU A 302 -8.37 -4.49 1.29
CA GLU A 302 -6.94 -4.82 1.48
C GLU A 302 -6.63 -6.31 1.63
N LEU A 303 -7.59 -7.17 2.01
CA LEU A 303 -7.31 -8.59 2.30
C LEU A 303 -8.00 -9.59 1.35
N LYS A 304 -8.39 -9.17 0.14
CA LYS A 304 -9.03 -10.10 -0.83
C LYS A 304 -8.10 -11.24 -1.23
N ASP A 305 -6.81 -10.96 -1.35
CA ASP A 305 -5.81 -11.97 -1.71
C ASP A 305 -5.62 -12.98 -0.57
N VAL A 306 -5.65 -12.51 0.69
CA VAL A 306 -5.66 -13.36 1.89
C VAL A 306 -6.94 -14.19 1.94
N GLU A 307 -8.10 -13.57 1.75
CA GLU A 307 -9.40 -14.23 1.73
C GLU A 307 -9.47 -15.35 0.69
N ALA A 308 -8.82 -15.17 -0.48
CA ALA A 308 -8.79 -16.15 -1.56
C ALA A 308 -7.99 -17.43 -1.22
N ILE A 309 -7.13 -17.39 -0.20
CA ILE A 309 -6.33 -18.55 0.21
C ILE A 309 -6.81 -19.19 1.52
N ILE A 310 -7.87 -18.66 2.13
CA ILE A 310 -8.51 -19.28 3.30
C ILE A 310 -9.28 -20.53 2.84
N PRO A 311 -9.15 -21.68 3.54
CA PRO A 311 -9.94 -22.87 3.22
C PRO A 311 -11.44 -22.62 3.31
N GLU A 312 -12.20 -22.98 2.27
CA GLU A 312 -13.66 -22.78 2.21
C GLU A 312 -14.41 -23.59 3.27
N ASP A 313 -13.82 -24.69 3.74
CA ASP A 313 -14.39 -25.59 4.75
C ASP A 313 -14.02 -25.20 6.19
N ALA A 314 -13.21 -24.15 6.41
CA ALA A 314 -12.84 -23.68 7.74
C ALA A 314 -14.08 -23.21 8.52
N LYS A 315 -14.37 -23.85 9.66
CA LYS A 315 -15.54 -23.53 10.49
C LYS A 315 -15.22 -22.64 11.66
N ARG A 316 -14.12 -22.89 12.37
CA ARG A 316 -13.66 -22.07 13.50
C ARG A 316 -12.38 -21.35 13.13
N ILE A 317 -12.44 -20.04 13.07
CA ILE A 317 -11.35 -19.20 12.58
C ILE A 317 -10.91 -18.23 13.67
N LEU A 318 -9.60 -18.14 13.89
CA LEU A 318 -8.99 -17.07 14.68
C LEU A 318 -8.35 -16.05 13.72
N HIS A 319 -8.68 -14.77 13.88
CA HIS A 319 -8.07 -13.68 13.12
C HIS A 319 -7.29 -12.79 14.07
N VAL A 320 -5.96 -12.84 13.99
CA VAL A 320 -5.07 -12.01 14.83
C VAL A 320 -4.75 -10.72 14.09
N GLY A 321 -4.85 -9.58 14.77
CA GLY A 321 -4.83 -8.27 14.12
C GLY A 321 -6.12 -8.02 13.35
N SER A 322 -7.27 -8.38 13.94
CA SER A 322 -8.52 -8.45 13.18
C SER A 322 -9.06 -7.11 12.69
N GLY A 323 -8.53 -5.99 13.21
CA GLY A 323 -9.10 -4.68 13.02
C GLY A 323 -10.56 -4.68 13.47
N GLU A 324 -11.41 -3.96 12.73
CA GLU A 324 -12.85 -3.92 12.98
C GLU A 324 -13.60 -5.21 12.54
N GLY A 325 -12.89 -6.28 12.17
CA GLY A 325 -13.49 -7.60 11.93
C GLY A 325 -14.16 -7.81 10.57
N TYR A 326 -13.98 -6.92 9.59
CA TYR A 326 -14.65 -7.01 8.29
C TYR A 326 -14.32 -8.27 7.48
N LEU A 327 -13.06 -8.73 7.50
CA LEU A 327 -12.70 -10.01 6.86
C LEU A 327 -13.47 -11.16 7.52
N GLY A 328 -13.51 -11.19 8.85
CA GLY A 328 -14.23 -12.24 9.59
C GLY A 328 -15.73 -12.25 9.29
N ARG A 329 -16.35 -11.08 9.18
CA ARG A 329 -17.75 -10.97 8.74
C ARG A 329 -17.98 -11.60 7.37
N ARG A 330 -17.11 -11.34 6.38
CA ARG A 330 -17.24 -11.94 5.04
C ARG A 330 -17.07 -13.46 5.07
N LEU A 331 -16.20 -13.97 5.94
CA LEU A 331 -16.02 -15.42 6.14
C LEU A 331 -17.27 -16.06 6.77
N LEU A 332 -17.89 -15.40 7.74
CA LEU A 332 -19.19 -15.83 8.31
C LEU A 332 -20.28 -15.85 7.23
N GLU A 333 -20.36 -14.80 6.40
CA GLU A 333 -21.30 -14.73 5.26
C GLU A 333 -21.05 -15.86 4.22
N LYS A 334 -19.81 -16.36 4.12
CA LYS A 334 -19.42 -17.50 3.28
C LYS A 334 -19.59 -18.88 3.96
N GLY A 335 -20.10 -18.92 5.19
CA GLY A 335 -20.44 -20.17 5.89
C GLY A 335 -19.39 -20.68 6.89
N ALA A 336 -18.45 -19.84 7.31
CA ALA A 336 -17.72 -20.08 8.55
C ALA A 336 -18.71 -20.12 9.73
N GLY A 337 -18.51 -21.04 10.68
CA GLY A 337 -19.38 -21.18 11.84
C GLY A 337 -19.05 -20.20 12.96
N GLU A 338 -17.77 -19.85 13.09
CA GLU A 338 -17.24 -18.99 14.13
C GLU A 338 -16.00 -18.25 13.62
N VAL A 339 -15.93 -16.95 13.88
CA VAL A 339 -14.73 -16.14 13.67
C VAL A 339 -14.45 -15.31 14.91
N VAL A 340 -13.36 -15.63 15.60
CA VAL A 340 -12.86 -14.89 16.77
C VAL A 340 -11.75 -13.94 16.33
N GLY A 341 -11.87 -12.65 16.69
CA GLY A 341 -10.85 -11.63 16.45
C GLY A 341 -9.95 -11.41 17.67
N VAL A 342 -8.68 -11.06 17.43
CA VAL A 342 -7.77 -10.51 18.45
C VAL A 342 -7.22 -9.19 17.93
N ASP A 343 -7.32 -8.12 18.71
CA ASP A 343 -6.74 -6.82 18.38
C ASP A 343 -6.27 -6.09 19.65
N ILE A 344 -5.25 -5.24 19.53
CA ILE A 344 -4.62 -4.55 20.67
C ILE A 344 -5.36 -3.27 21.06
N PHE A 345 -6.16 -2.69 20.15
CA PHE A 345 -6.83 -1.41 20.37
C PHE A 345 -8.26 -1.59 20.89
N PRO A 346 -8.58 -1.16 22.13
CA PRO A 346 -9.90 -1.39 22.74
C PRO A 346 -11.09 -0.86 21.94
N ASP A 347 -10.95 0.32 21.34
CA ASP A 347 -12.00 0.94 20.54
C ASP A 347 -12.22 0.19 19.20
N VAL A 348 -11.17 -0.41 18.64
CA VAL A 348 -11.26 -1.29 17.47
C VAL A 348 -11.97 -2.59 17.83
N CYS A 349 -11.63 -3.18 18.98
CA CYS A 349 -12.29 -4.38 19.48
C CYS A 349 -13.79 -4.17 19.68
N GLU A 350 -14.21 -3.06 20.29
CA GLU A 350 -15.63 -2.72 20.47
C GLU A 350 -16.39 -2.65 19.13
N ARG A 351 -15.75 -2.14 18.08
CA ARG A 351 -16.33 -2.12 16.73
C ARG A 351 -16.35 -3.53 16.11
N ALA A 352 -15.32 -4.34 16.34
CA ALA A 352 -15.22 -5.70 15.85
C ALA A 352 -16.27 -6.65 16.44
N GLU A 353 -16.74 -6.41 17.66
CA GLU A 353 -17.81 -7.21 18.30
C GLU A 353 -19.11 -7.21 17.49
N LYS A 354 -19.34 -6.19 16.65
CA LYS A 354 -20.52 -6.11 15.78
C LYS A 354 -20.40 -6.98 14.53
N ASN A 355 -19.19 -7.40 14.19
CA ASN A 355 -18.86 -8.09 12.94
C ASN A 355 -18.42 -9.55 13.15
N LEU A 356 -18.00 -9.91 14.36
CA LEU A 356 -17.39 -11.20 14.69
C LEU A 356 -18.22 -11.98 15.72
N THR A 357 -17.99 -13.28 15.82
CA THR A 357 -18.66 -14.12 16.84
C THR A 357 -18.03 -14.01 18.22
N GLY A 358 -16.80 -13.50 18.29
CA GLY A 358 -16.10 -13.17 19.53
C GLY A 358 -14.89 -12.28 19.28
N VAL A 359 -14.48 -11.51 20.30
CA VAL A 359 -13.32 -10.62 20.23
C VAL A 359 -12.54 -10.73 21.53
N LEU A 360 -11.21 -10.83 21.41
CA LEU A 360 -10.27 -10.68 22.53
C LEU A 360 -9.50 -9.39 22.34
N CYS A 361 -9.55 -8.51 23.33
CA CYS A 361 -8.80 -7.26 23.32
C CYS A 361 -7.49 -7.43 24.10
N GLY A 362 -6.35 -7.27 23.42
CA GLY A 362 -5.03 -7.31 24.03
C GLY A 362 -3.91 -7.64 23.04
N ASP A 363 -2.68 -7.49 23.53
CA ASP A 363 -1.48 -7.88 22.79
C ASP A 363 -1.46 -9.41 22.60
N ILE A 364 -1.41 -9.89 21.35
CA ILE A 364 -1.37 -11.32 21.06
C ILE A 364 -0.14 -12.01 21.66
N GLU A 365 0.96 -11.29 21.87
CA GLU A 365 2.16 -11.85 22.51
C GLU A 365 1.87 -12.21 23.97
N GLU A 366 1.07 -11.39 24.67
CA GLU A 366 0.85 -11.50 26.13
C GLU A 366 -0.48 -12.18 26.51
N ILE A 367 -1.56 -11.96 25.75
CA ILE A 367 -2.91 -12.40 26.13
C ILE A 367 -3.05 -13.92 26.18
N GLU A 368 -3.71 -14.45 27.20
CA GLU A 368 -4.06 -15.88 27.22
C GLU A 368 -5.26 -16.15 26.30
N LEU A 369 -5.15 -17.16 25.46
CA LEU A 369 -6.23 -17.59 24.58
C LEU A 369 -7.15 -18.55 25.35
N PRO A 370 -8.41 -18.21 25.61
CA PRO A 370 -9.33 -19.01 26.44
C PRO A 370 -9.96 -20.17 25.63
N PHE A 371 -9.16 -20.86 24.81
CA PHE A 371 -9.60 -21.93 23.93
C PHE A 371 -8.82 -23.21 24.23
N SER A 372 -9.49 -24.36 24.06
CA SER A 372 -8.84 -25.66 24.20
C SER A 372 -7.77 -25.87 23.13
N GLU A 373 -6.83 -26.79 23.37
CA GLU A 373 -5.89 -27.20 22.34
C GLU A 373 -6.64 -27.71 21.10
N GLY A 374 -6.18 -27.33 19.92
CA GLY A 374 -6.77 -27.76 18.66
C GLY A 374 -8.15 -27.18 18.32
N TYR A 375 -8.55 -26.07 18.96
CA TYR A 375 -9.87 -25.47 18.78
C TYR A 375 -10.13 -24.88 17.38
N PHE A 376 -9.15 -24.20 16.77
CA PHE A 376 -9.33 -23.51 15.50
C PHE A 376 -8.94 -24.36 14.29
N ASP A 377 -9.76 -24.31 13.24
CA ASP A 377 -9.49 -24.98 11.97
C ASP A 377 -8.65 -24.07 11.05
N CYS A 378 -8.71 -22.75 11.25
CA CYS A 378 -7.89 -21.78 10.55
C CYS A 378 -7.40 -20.67 11.50
N ILE A 379 -6.15 -20.25 11.36
CA ILE A 379 -5.60 -19.05 12.02
C ILE A 379 -5.10 -18.09 10.93
N ILE A 380 -5.58 -16.85 10.95
CA ILE A 380 -5.23 -15.79 10.00
C ILE A 380 -4.25 -14.82 10.68
N LEU A 381 -3.12 -14.58 10.01
CA LEU A 381 -2.04 -13.69 10.38
C LEU A 381 -1.76 -12.73 9.20
N ALA A 382 -2.74 -11.87 8.90
CA ALA A 382 -2.64 -10.93 7.81
C ALA A 382 -1.90 -9.66 8.27
N ASP A 383 -0.72 -9.42 7.71
CA ASP A 383 0.09 -8.21 7.95
C ASP A 383 0.29 -7.94 9.45
N ILE A 384 0.70 -8.98 10.18
CA ILE A 384 0.85 -8.94 11.64
C ILE A 384 2.22 -9.36 12.13
N LEU A 385 2.86 -10.36 11.49
CA LEU A 385 4.10 -10.98 11.98
C LEU A 385 5.28 -9.99 12.02
N GLU A 386 5.28 -9.02 11.11
CA GLU A 386 6.24 -7.93 11.00
C GLU A 386 6.08 -6.87 12.11
N HIS A 387 4.90 -6.79 12.74
CA HIS A 387 4.63 -5.88 13.86
C HIS A 387 4.96 -6.49 15.23
N LEU A 388 5.18 -7.81 15.30
CA LEU A 388 5.45 -8.51 16.56
C LEU A 388 6.92 -8.36 16.99
N LYS A 389 7.14 -8.31 18.31
CA LYS A 389 8.49 -8.37 18.91
C LYS A 389 9.05 -9.78 18.78
N ASP A 390 8.28 -10.82 19.11
CA ASP A 390 8.66 -12.22 19.00
C ASP A 390 7.63 -13.05 18.19
N PRO A 391 7.72 -13.00 16.85
CA PRO A 391 6.81 -13.74 15.98
C PRO A 391 6.95 -15.26 16.15
N LEU A 392 8.14 -15.78 16.49
CA LEU A 392 8.38 -17.21 16.65
C LEU A 392 7.64 -17.76 17.88
N SER A 393 7.76 -17.09 19.02
CA SER A 393 7.04 -17.47 20.24
C SER A 393 5.53 -17.37 20.04
N THR A 394 5.07 -16.33 19.33
CA THR A 394 3.65 -16.17 18.99
C THR A 394 3.13 -17.30 18.10
N LEU A 395 3.86 -17.68 17.05
CA LEU A 395 3.49 -18.82 16.21
C LEU A 395 3.44 -20.13 17.00
N ARG A 396 4.40 -20.38 17.91
CA ARG A 396 4.39 -21.58 18.78
C ARG A 396 3.20 -21.60 19.74
N LYS A 397 2.80 -20.44 20.27
CA LYS A 397 1.60 -20.27 21.08
C LYS A 397 0.33 -20.57 20.27
N LEU A 398 0.19 -19.96 19.10
CA LEU A 398 -0.94 -20.16 18.19
C LEU A 398 -1.04 -21.60 17.67
N ARG A 399 0.10 -22.29 17.50
CA ARG A 399 0.15 -23.69 17.09
C ARG A 399 -0.62 -24.62 18.05
N LYS A 400 -0.67 -24.30 19.35
CA LYS A 400 -1.45 -25.09 20.32
C LYS A 400 -2.95 -24.99 20.03
N SER A 401 -3.43 -23.78 19.71
CA SER A 401 -4.83 -23.52 19.43
C SER A 401 -5.29 -24.04 18.06
N LEU A 402 -4.37 -24.29 17.12
CA LEU A 402 -4.69 -24.83 15.80
C LEU A 402 -4.97 -26.33 15.86
N SER A 403 -6.00 -26.82 15.17
CA SER A 403 -6.34 -28.24 15.07
C SER A 403 -5.26 -29.04 14.33
N ALA A 404 -5.33 -30.38 14.40
CA ALA A 404 -4.35 -31.25 13.74
C ALA A 404 -4.36 -31.11 12.22
N SER A 405 -5.52 -30.85 11.61
CA SER A 405 -5.69 -30.60 10.18
C SER A 405 -5.79 -29.11 9.84
N GLY A 406 -5.60 -28.23 10.83
CA GLY A 406 -5.82 -26.80 10.67
C GLY A 406 -4.74 -26.13 9.86
N VAL A 407 -5.09 -24.98 9.27
CA VAL A 407 -4.21 -24.20 8.41
C VAL A 407 -3.93 -22.83 9.04
N VAL A 408 -2.68 -22.39 8.97
CA VAL A 408 -2.30 -20.99 9.17
C VAL A 408 -2.25 -20.32 7.80
N VAL A 409 -2.90 -19.16 7.69
CA VAL A 409 -2.82 -18.28 6.53
C VAL A 409 -2.12 -17.00 6.98
N ALA A 410 -1.07 -16.58 6.28
CA ALA A 410 -0.39 -15.31 6.58
C ALA A 410 -0.06 -14.50 5.33
N SER A 411 0.03 -13.18 5.49
CA SER A 411 0.64 -12.27 4.53
C SER A 411 1.82 -11.57 5.19
N ILE A 412 2.97 -11.54 4.50
CA ILE A 412 4.21 -10.99 5.06
C ILE A 412 4.95 -10.18 3.99
N PRO A 413 5.32 -8.91 4.26
CA PRO A 413 6.12 -8.09 3.35
C PRO A 413 7.50 -8.71 3.07
N ASN A 414 7.99 -8.58 1.83
CA ASN A 414 9.31 -9.08 1.44
C ASN A 414 10.36 -7.94 1.47
N ILE A 415 11.29 -7.98 2.42
CA ILE A 415 12.35 -6.96 2.52
C ILE A 415 13.34 -6.99 1.35
N ARG A 416 13.38 -8.11 0.59
CA ARG A 416 14.22 -8.27 -0.60
C ARG A 416 13.66 -7.55 -1.84
N PHE A 417 12.52 -6.87 -1.71
CA PHE A 417 11.93 -6.10 -2.79
C PHE A 417 12.92 -5.06 -3.37
N TYR A 418 12.99 -4.97 -4.70
CA TYR A 418 14.05 -4.27 -5.43
C TYR A 418 14.18 -2.79 -5.04
N SER A 419 13.06 -2.13 -4.69
CA SER A 419 13.07 -0.73 -4.28
C SER A 419 13.79 -0.53 -2.94
N ILE A 420 13.72 -1.50 -2.04
CA ILE A 420 14.42 -1.50 -0.75
C ILE A 420 15.92 -1.70 -0.96
N ILE A 421 16.31 -2.66 -1.81
CA ILE A 421 17.72 -2.89 -2.15
C ILE A 421 18.33 -1.62 -2.77
N ASN A 422 17.62 -0.99 -3.71
CA ASN A 422 18.05 0.27 -4.29
C ASN A 422 18.18 1.36 -3.22
N MET A 423 17.21 1.48 -2.31
CA MET A 423 17.25 2.44 -1.21
C MET A 423 18.48 2.26 -0.31
N LEU A 424 18.81 1.01 0.02
CA LEU A 424 19.98 0.65 0.83
C LEU A 424 21.28 1.06 0.16
N VAL A 425 21.43 0.79 -1.15
CA VAL A 425 22.63 1.19 -1.91
C VAL A 425 22.75 2.71 -2.05
N GLU A 426 21.62 3.41 -2.03
CA GLU A 426 21.60 4.88 -1.92
C GLU A 426 21.92 5.41 -0.51
N GLY A 427 22.21 4.53 0.46
CA GLY A 427 22.61 4.90 1.82
C GLY A 427 21.44 5.27 2.73
N TYR A 428 20.24 4.76 2.43
CA TYR A 428 19.03 5.08 3.19
C TYR A 428 18.38 3.83 3.80
N TRP A 429 17.86 4.01 5.02
CA TRP A 429 16.88 3.13 5.67
C TRP A 429 15.76 4.00 6.22
N LYS A 430 14.68 4.15 5.44
CA LYS A 430 13.63 5.12 5.74
C LYS A 430 12.33 4.42 6.06
N TYR A 431 11.95 4.49 7.32
CA TYR A 431 10.61 4.12 7.74
C TYR A 431 9.57 5.07 7.13
N GLU A 432 8.44 4.51 6.73
CA GLU A 432 7.30 5.19 6.11
C GLU A 432 6.04 5.08 7.00
N ASP A 433 4.92 5.63 6.54
CA ASP A 433 3.60 5.50 7.20
C ASP A 433 2.82 4.27 6.71
N SER A 434 3.35 3.52 5.73
CA SER A 434 2.74 2.32 5.13
C SER A 434 3.78 1.58 4.27
N GLY A 435 3.54 0.29 3.97
CA GLY A 435 4.36 -0.50 3.04
C GLY A 435 5.46 -1.32 3.73
N ILE A 436 6.43 -1.83 2.97
CA ILE A 436 7.45 -2.79 3.49
C ILE A 436 8.25 -2.22 4.67
N LEU A 437 8.55 -0.92 4.66
CA LEU A 437 9.24 -0.20 5.74
C LEU A 437 8.26 0.65 6.57
N ASP A 438 7.02 0.21 6.80
CA ASP A 438 6.14 0.86 7.77
C ASP A 438 6.87 1.05 9.12
N ARG A 439 6.75 2.23 9.73
CA ARG A 439 7.39 2.56 11.02
C ARG A 439 7.00 1.67 12.18
N THR A 440 5.89 0.95 12.05
CA THR A 440 5.41 0.00 13.05
C THR A 440 5.96 -1.41 12.84
N HIS A 441 6.67 -1.68 11.73
CA HIS A 441 7.37 -2.96 11.52
C HIS A 441 8.61 -3.06 12.41
N LEU A 442 8.64 -4.09 13.26
CA LEU A 442 9.74 -4.44 14.16
C LEU A 442 10.61 -5.57 13.60
N ARG A 443 10.10 -6.30 12.61
CA ARG A 443 10.73 -7.44 11.96
C ARG A 443 10.66 -7.32 10.44
N PHE A 444 11.65 -7.85 9.76
CA PHE A 444 11.77 -7.82 8.31
C PHE A 444 12.13 -9.21 7.82
N PHE A 445 11.47 -9.67 6.77
CA PHE A 445 11.59 -11.04 6.31
C PHE A 445 11.92 -11.07 4.82
N THR A 446 12.88 -11.92 4.45
CA THR A 446 12.96 -12.47 3.11
C THR A 446 12.13 -13.76 3.04
N LYS A 447 11.87 -14.27 1.83
CA LYS A 447 11.20 -15.56 1.65
C LYS A 447 11.80 -16.68 2.52
N LYS A 448 13.13 -16.76 2.58
CA LYS A 448 13.83 -17.81 3.33
C LYS A 448 13.63 -17.65 4.84
N ASP A 449 13.65 -16.41 5.34
CA ASP A 449 13.39 -16.14 6.75
C ASP A 449 11.95 -16.54 7.13
N MET A 450 10.98 -16.39 6.22
CA MET A 450 9.60 -16.86 6.44
C MET A 450 9.56 -18.39 6.50
N GLU A 451 10.23 -19.09 5.59
CA GLU A 451 10.32 -20.56 5.60
C GLU A 451 10.94 -21.09 6.90
N GLU A 452 12.06 -20.50 7.33
CA GLU A 452 12.74 -20.84 8.58
C GLU A 452 11.89 -20.53 9.82
N LEU A 453 11.25 -19.35 9.87
CA LEU A 453 10.37 -18.96 10.98
C LEU A 453 9.23 -19.95 11.19
N PHE A 454 8.56 -20.37 10.11
CA PHE A 454 7.46 -21.33 10.18
C PHE A 454 7.96 -22.73 10.55
N ALA A 455 9.09 -23.17 9.98
CA ALA A 455 9.71 -24.44 10.34
C ALA A 455 10.09 -24.51 11.82
N ASP A 456 10.75 -23.47 12.35
CA ASP A 456 11.16 -23.36 13.75
C ASP A 456 9.97 -23.27 14.71
N ALA A 457 8.84 -22.77 14.23
CA ALA A 457 7.58 -22.78 14.95
C ALA A 457 6.86 -24.15 14.91
N GLY A 458 7.38 -25.12 14.15
CA GLY A 458 6.83 -26.47 14.01
C GLY A 458 5.71 -26.57 12.97
N PHE A 459 5.79 -25.76 11.92
CA PHE A 459 4.90 -25.79 10.76
C PHE A 459 5.64 -26.21 9.49
N GLU A 460 4.89 -26.76 8.54
CA GLU A 460 5.33 -27.00 7.16
C GLU A 460 4.52 -26.10 6.22
N LEU A 461 5.19 -25.44 5.26
CA LEU A 461 4.49 -24.64 4.25
C LEU A 461 3.83 -25.57 3.23
N THR A 462 2.53 -25.41 3.04
CA THR A 462 1.71 -26.19 2.09
C THR A 462 1.30 -25.36 0.87
N GLY A 463 1.56 -24.05 0.90
CA GLY A 463 1.36 -23.17 -0.24
C GLY A 463 2.06 -21.84 -0.06
N LEU A 464 2.60 -21.32 -1.17
CA LEU A 464 3.23 -20.01 -1.22
C LEU A 464 2.82 -19.33 -2.52
N THR A 465 2.18 -18.18 -2.41
CA THR A 465 1.90 -17.27 -3.52
C THR A 465 2.41 -15.87 -3.18
N ALA A 466 2.37 -14.95 -4.13
CA ALA A 466 3.02 -13.66 -4.01
C ALA A 466 2.27 -12.57 -4.76
N ASN A 467 2.25 -11.38 -4.16
CA ASN A 467 1.86 -10.15 -4.80
C ASN A 467 3.10 -9.56 -5.49
N ILE A 468 3.13 -9.68 -6.82
CA ILE A 468 4.27 -9.30 -7.65
C ILE A 468 4.03 -7.91 -8.23
N ASP A 469 5.02 -7.04 -8.12
CA ASP A 469 5.02 -5.74 -8.77
C ASP A 469 4.91 -5.92 -10.30
N PRO A 470 3.92 -5.29 -10.96
CA PRO A 470 3.76 -5.36 -12.41
C PRO A 470 5.01 -4.97 -13.22
N ALA A 471 5.96 -4.25 -12.63
CA ALA A 471 7.26 -3.93 -13.22
C ALA A 471 8.04 -5.18 -13.65
N TYR A 472 7.83 -6.33 -13.00
CA TYR A 472 8.39 -7.61 -13.44
C TYR A 472 8.00 -7.96 -14.88
N ASN A 473 6.74 -7.71 -15.25
CA ASN A 473 6.22 -7.99 -16.60
C ASN A 473 6.74 -7.02 -17.66
N LEU A 474 7.44 -5.95 -17.26
CA LEU A 474 8.02 -4.96 -18.15
C LEU A 474 9.51 -5.24 -18.45
N LEU A 475 10.08 -6.29 -17.87
CA LEU A 475 11.46 -6.68 -18.14
C LEU A 475 11.60 -7.16 -19.58
N LYS A 476 12.61 -6.62 -20.29
CA LYS A 476 12.90 -6.98 -21.68
C LYS A 476 13.38 -8.43 -21.81
N ASP A 477 14.09 -8.93 -20.80
CA ASP A 477 14.58 -10.30 -20.73
C ASP A 477 14.57 -10.81 -19.27
N PRO A 478 13.43 -11.34 -18.79
CA PRO A 478 13.31 -11.87 -17.43
C PRO A 478 14.10 -13.17 -17.22
N LEU A 479 14.68 -13.76 -18.28
CA LEU A 479 15.50 -14.98 -18.22
C LEU A 479 17.00 -14.68 -18.29
N SER A 480 17.40 -13.42 -18.51
CA SER A 480 18.81 -13.02 -18.61
C SER A 480 19.64 -13.30 -17.35
N GLY A 481 18.99 -13.46 -16.18
CA GLY A 481 19.66 -13.59 -14.89
C GLY A 481 20.43 -12.34 -14.46
N GLU A 482 20.21 -11.21 -15.15
CA GLU A 482 20.81 -9.91 -14.85
C GLU A 482 19.71 -8.85 -14.71
N ILE A 483 19.83 -8.02 -13.68
CA ILE A 483 18.94 -6.88 -13.49
C ILE A 483 19.72 -5.69 -12.96
N SER A 484 19.36 -4.51 -13.45
CA SER A 484 19.90 -3.25 -12.96
C SER A 484 18.79 -2.29 -12.54
N PHE A 485 18.94 -1.69 -11.37
CA PHE A 485 18.08 -0.62 -10.87
C PHE A 485 18.95 0.41 -10.12
N GLY A 486 18.85 1.68 -10.52
CA GLY A 486 19.70 2.74 -9.98
C GLY A 486 21.19 2.45 -10.23
N ARG A 487 21.97 2.41 -9.14
CA ARG A 487 23.41 2.08 -9.16
C ARG A 487 23.70 0.60 -8.89
N VAL A 488 22.67 -0.23 -8.79
CA VAL A 488 22.80 -1.67 -8.50
C VAL A 488 22.68 -2.46 -9.79
N SER A 489 23.60 -3.40 -9.99
CA SER A 489 23.50 -4.46 -10.99
C SER A 489 23.70 -5.80 -10.30
N LEU A 490 22.70 -6.67 -10.37
CA LEU A 490 22.76 -8.04 -9.90
C LEU A 490 22.89 -8.97 -11.10
N ARG A 491 23.76 -9.97 -11.00
CA ARG A 491 24.09 -10.91 -12.08
C ARG A 491 24.10 -12.34 -11.55
N GLY A 492 23.83 -13.29 -12.44
CA GLY A 492 23.83 -14.71 -12.11
C GLY A 492 22.63 -15.12 -11.27
N LEU A 493 21.54 -14.35 -11.32
CA LEU A 493 20.29 -14.70 -10.66
C LEU A 493 19.59 -15.81 -11.45
N THR A 494 19.00 -16.78 -10.76
CA THR A 494 18.02 -17.65 -11.40
C THR A 494 16.76 -16.84 -11.77
N PRO A 495 15.92 -17.31 -12.72
CA PRO A 495 14.64 -16.68 -13.02
C PRO A 495 13.76 -16.47 -11.78
N GLU A 496 13.79 -17.43 -10.85
CA GLU A 496 13.06 -17.37 -9.58
C GLU A 496 13.61 -16.28 -8.66
N GLU A 497 14.94 -16.18 -8.54
CA GLU A 497 15.59 -15.14 -7.73
C GLU A 497 15.36 -13.75 -8.28
N LEU A 498 15.34 -13.61 -9.61
CA LEU A 498 15.04 -12.36 -10.28
C LEU A 498 13.58 -11.97 -10.07
N LYS A 499 12.64 -12.93 -10.17
CA LYS A 499 11.23 -12.71 -9.87
C LYS A 499 10.99 -12.31 -8.42
N ASP A 500 11.69 -12.92 -7.47
CA ASP A 500 11.59 -12.62 -6.03
C ASP A 500 11.89 -11.14 -5.72
N LEU A 501 12.81 -10.50 -6.45
CA LEU A 501 13.09 -9.07 -6.30
C LEU A 501 11.87 -8.18 -6.58
N PHE A 502 10.87 -8.67 -7.31
CA PHE A 502 9.63 -7.95 -7.59
C PHE A 502 8.46 -8.42 -6.73
N VAL A 503 8.65 -9.38 -5.83
CA VAL A 503 7.63 -9.76 -4.87
C VAL A 503 7.56 -8.69 -3.78
N PHE A 504 6.41 -8.02 -3.69
CA PHE A 504 6.13 -7.03 -2.65
C PHE A 504 5.78 -7.71 -1.33
N GLN A 505 4.97 -8.75 -1.39
CA GLN A 505 4.42 -9.46 -0.24
C GLN A 505 4.20 -10.92 -0.62
N TYR A 506 4.49 -11.82 0.32
CA TYR A 506 4.19 -13.24 0.23
C TYR A 506 2.89 -13.55 0.96
N LEU A 507 2.08 -14.42 0.36
CA LEU A 507 0.93 -15.02 1.03
C LEU A 507 1.20 -16.52 1.16
N LEU A 508 1.11 -17.03 2.39
CA LEU A 508 1.50 -18.39 2.71
C LEU A 508 0.37 -19.16 3.39
N LYS A 509 0.40 -20.47 3.17
CA LYS A 509 -0.39 -21.46 3.89
C LYS A 509 0.56 -22.42 4.58
N ALA A 510 0.32 -22.68 5.86
CA ALA A 510 1.12 -23.61 6.65
C ALA A 510 0.23 -24.55 7.46
N GLN A 511 0.71 -25.76 7.72
CA GLN A 511 0.06 -26.74 8.60
C GLN A 511 1.07 -27.20 9.65
N LYS A 512 0.63 -27.84 10.72
CA LYS A 512 1.57 -28.42 11.70
C LYS A 512 2.50 -29.38 10.96
N ALA A 513 3.81 -29.31 11.21
CA ALA A 513 4.76 -30.21 10.56
C ALA A 513 4.39 -31.68 10.82
N GLY A 514 4.56 -32.52 9.78
CA GLY A 514 4.24 -33.94 9.82
C GLY A 514 2.73 -34.24 9.80
N VAL A 515 1.90 -33.34 9.25
CA VAL A 515 0.47 -33.62 9.04
C VAL A 515 0.28 -34.47 7.79
N GLU A 516 1.02 -34.22 6.71
CA GLU A 516 0.98 -35.10 5.53
C GLU A 516 1.41 -36.53 5.86
N VAL A 517 2.51 -36.68 6.62
CA VAL A 517 2.96 -37.99 7.11
C VAL A 517 1.89 -38.66 7.96
N ARG A 518 1.19 -37.92 8.84
CA ARG A 518 0.07 -38.47 9.64
C ARG A 518 -1.16 -38.85 8.81
N ARG A 519 -1.48 -38.09 7.75
CA ARG A 519 -2.56 -38.43 6.82
C ARG A 519 -2.21 -39.65 5.99
N LEU A 520 -0.98 -39.70 5.49
CA LEU A 520 -0.42 -40.86 4.81
C LEU A 520 -0.50 -42.09 5.72
N ASP A 521 -0.01 -41.97 6.96
CA ASP A 521 -0.06 -43.03 7.96
C ASP A 521 -1.48 -43.51 8.22
N SER A 522 -2.43 -42.60 8.43
CA SER A 522 -3.84 -42.96 8.62
C SER A 522 -4.43 -43.70 7.40
N ALA A 523 -4.14 -43.23 6.19
CA ALA A 523 -4.62 -43.85 4.95
C ALA A 523 -3.97 -45.22 4.69
N VAL A 524 -2.67 -45.35 4.98
CA VAL A 524 -1.90 -46.59 4.87
C VAL A 524 -2.39 -47.61 5.91
N THR A 525 -2.55 -47.21 7.17
CA THR A 525 -3.11 -48.07 8.22
C THR A 525 -4.51 -48.56 7.84
N THR A 526 -5.38 -47.66 7.37
CA THR A 526 -6.74 -48.04 6.91
C THR A 526 -6.68 -49.05 5.75
N ALA A 527 -5.73 -48.91 4.82
CA ALA A 527 -5.56 -49.85 3.72
C ALA A 527 -5.04 -51.22 4.18
N ILE A 528 -4.10 -51.24 5.14
CA ILE A 528 -3.56 -52.45 5.75
C ILE A 528 -4.66 -53.19 6.55
N GLU A 529 -5.43 -52.48 7.37
CA GLU A 529 -6.54 -53.04 8.15
C GLU A 529 -7.65 -53.62 7.24
N ALA A 530 -7.85 -53.02 6.06
CA ALA A 530 -8.75 -53.55 5.04
C ALA A 530 -8.15 -54.71 4.21
N GLY A 531 -6.93 -55.17 4.52
CA GLY A 531 -6.24 -56.24 3.81
C GLY A 531 -5.73 -55.86 2.40
N ASN A 532 -5.68 -54.58 2.08
CA ASN A 532 -5.32 -54.08 0.74
C ASN A 532 -3.89 -53.51 0.73
N LEU A 533 -2.90 -54.41 0.77
CA LEU A 533 -1.49 -54.04 0.80
C LEU A 533 -1.02 -53.35 -0.50
N ASP A 534 -1.60 -53.68 -1.66
CA ASP A 534 -1.30 -52.99 -2.93
C ASP A 534 -1.68 -51.50 -2.89
N LYS A 535 -2.83 -51.18 -2.28
CA LYS A 535 -3.24 -49.78 -2.06
C LYS A 535 -2.31 -49.07 -1.08
N ALA A 536 -1.93 -49.73 0.02
CA ALA A 536 -0.98 -49.17 0.98
C ALA A 536 0.36 -48.85 0.32
N LYS A 537 0.90 -49.78 -0.46
CA LYS A 537 2.13 -49.60 -1.24
C LYS A 537 2.03 -48.43 -2.21
N LYS A 538 0.94 -48.34 -2.97
CA LYS A 538 0.75 -47.25 -3.95
C LYS A 538 0.78 -45.87 -3.28
N LEU A 539 0.09 -45.71 -2.15
CA LEU A 539 0.10 -44.46 -1.38
C LEU A 539 1.51 -44.06 -0.92
N LEU A 540 2.29 -45.05 -0.43
CA LEU A 540 3.69 -44.84 -0.02
C LEU A 540 4.60 -44.52 -1.21
N GLU A 541 4.41 -45.17 -2.37
CA GLU A 541 5.15 -44.88 -3.61
C GLU A 541 4.87 -43.47 -4.14
N GLU A 542 3.61 -43.01 -4.10
CA GLU A 542 3.22 -41.66 -4.51
C GLU A 542 3.87 -40.59 -3.60
N TYR A 543 3.93 -40.83 -2.29
CA TYR A 543 4.61 -39.92 -1.36
C TYR A 543 6.13 -39.89 -1.56
N LEU A 544 6.76 -41.07 -1.63
CA LEU A 544 8.22 -41.18 -1.80
C LEU A 544 8.72 -40.68 -3.17
N ALA A 545 7.85 -40.59 -4.17
CA ALA A 545 8.19 -39.91 -5.43
C ALA A 545 8.47 -38.41 -5.23
N LEU A 546 7.84 -37.79 -4.23
CA LEU A 546 8.04 -36.39 -3.86
C LEU A 546 9.08 -36.22 -2.74
N HIS A 547 9.18 -37.21 -1.85
CA HIS A 547 10.06 -37.21 -0.68
C HIS A 547 10.99 -38.43 -0.67
N PRO A 548 11.95 -38.53 -1.62
CA PRO A 548 12.69 -39.77 -1.89
C PRO A 548 13.63 -40.23 -0.76
N VAL A 549 13.83 -39.39 0.25
CA VAL A 549 14.74 -39.63 1.38
C VAL A 549 14.03 -39.65 2.74
N ASP A 550 12.69 -39.71 2.77
CA ASP A 550 11.96 -39.89 4.03
C ASP A 550 12.16 -41.33 4.54
N ILE A 551 13.12 -41.48 5.45
CA ILE A 551 13.59 -42.77 5.97
C ILE A 551 12.47 -43.54 6.68
N ASN A 552 11.55 -42.84 7.36
CA ASN A 552 10.44 -43.48 8.06
C ASN A 552 9.39 -44.02 7.08
N VAL A 553 9.10 -43.27 6.02
CA VAL A 553 8.17 -43.72 4.98
C VAL A 553 8.81 -44.83 4.12
N LEU A 554 10.12 -44.77 3.86
CA LEU A 554 10.88 -45.86 3.22
C LEU A 554 10.77 -47.16 4.02
N LEU A 555 10.93 -47.10 5.35
CA LEU A 555 10.84 -48.29 6.21
C LEU A 555 9.43 -48.89 6.14
N LYS A 556 8.40 -48.05 6.21
CA LYS A 556 7.01 -48.48 6.11
C LYS A 556 6.70 -49.10 4.74
N ARG A 557 7.28 -48.58 3.66
CA ARG A 557 7.17 -49.19 2.32
C ARG A 557 7.91 -50.52 2.25
N ALA A 558 9.06 -50.65 2.89
CA ALA A 558 9.79 -51.92 2.98
C ALA A 558 8.95 -53.00 3.69
N GLU A 559 8.30 -52.66 4.80
CA GLU A 559 7.38 -53.56 5.51
C GLU A 559 6.20 -54.02 4.64
N VAL A 560 5.53 -53.08 3.96
CA VAL A 560 4.41 -53.39 3.07
C VAL A 560 4.86 -54.23 1.86
N CYS A 561 6.00 -53.89 1.25
CA CYS A 561 6.58 -54.67 0.15
C CYS A 561 6.96 -56.08 0.60
N CYS A 562 7.52 -56.24 1.81
CA CYS A 562 7.78 -57.55 2.40
C CYS A 562 6.50 -58.35 2.57
N GLY A 563 5.42 -57.73 3.07
CA GLY A 563 4.10 -58.37 3.20
C GLY A 563 3.47 -58.78 1.85
N LEU A 564 3.83 -58.11 0.76
CA LEU A 564 3.43 -58.44 -0.61
C LEU A 564 4.35 -59.47 -1.31
N GLY A 565 5.44 -59.92 -0.66
CA GLY A 565 6.46 -60.78 -1.28
C GLY A 565 7.38 -60.05 -2.27
N LEU A 566 7.37 -58.72 -2.31
CA LEU A 566 8.21 -57.88 -3.17
C LEU A 566 9.57 -57.61 -2.52
N LEU A 567 10.31 -58.68 -2.24
CA LEU A 567 11.51 -58.65 -1.41
C LEU A 567 12.64 -57.78 -1.99
N ASP A 568 12.78 -57.70 -3.30
CA ASP A 568 13.81 -56.85 -3.93
C ASP A 568 13.54 -55.36 -3.73
N LYS A 569 12.28 -54.93 -3.82
CA LYS A 569 11.89 -53.54 -3.53
C LYS A 569 12.07 -53.19 -2.06
N ALA A 570 11.72 -54.11 -1.16
CA ALA A 570 11.94 -53.92 0.26
C ALA A 570 13.44 -53.78 0.59
N MET A 571 14.29 -54.59 -0.04
CA MET A 571 15.75 -54.49 0.11
C MET A 571 16.31 -53.16 -0.42
N GLU A 572 15.83 -52.66 -1.56
CA GLU A 572 16.25 -51.37 -2.11
C GLU A 572 15.96 -50.22 -1.13
N ASP A 573 14.81 -50.25 -0.47
CA ASP A 573 14.44 -49.26 0.54
C ASP A 573 15.31 -49.36 1.79
N LEU A 574 15.56 -50.58 2.26
CA LEU A 574 16.44 -50.83 3.41
C LEU A 574 17.89 -50.43 3.13
N GLU A 575 18.41 -50.65 1.92
CA GLU A 575 19.74 -50.17 1.53
C GLU A 575 19.82 -48.65 1.57
N LYS A 576 18.78 -47.95 1.07
CA LYS A 576 18.71 -46.49 1.17
C LYS A 576 18.68 -46.01 2.62
N ILE A 577 17.87 -46.64 3.47
CA ILE A 577 17.79 -46.33 4.90
C ILE A 577 19.16 -46.48 5.56
N LEU A 578 19.83 -47.63 5.36
CA LEU A 578 21.10 -47.96 6.02
C LEU A 578 22.30 -47.14 5.48
N ILE A 579 22.17 -46.49 4.32
CA ILE A 579 23.15 -45.49 3.86
C ILE A 579 23.13 -44.26 4.77
N PHE A 580 21.93 -43.83 5.22
CA PHE A 580 21.76 -42.63 6.05
C PHE A 580 21.78 -42.94 7.55
N GLU A 581 21.25 -44.09 7.96
CA GLU A 581 21.19 -44.56 9.35
C GLU A 581 21.71 -46.01 9.45
N PRO A 582 23.04 -46.23 9.48
CA PRO A 582 23.64 -47.57 9.41
C PRO A 582 23.29 -48.49 10.58
N ASP A 583 22.98 -47.91 11.74
CA ASP A 583 22.75 -48.61 13.00
C ASP A 583 21.25 -48.71 13.36
N ARG A 584 20.35 -48.48 12.41
CA ARG A 584 18.90 -48.47 12.65
C ARG A 584 18.36 -49.90 12.87
N GLU A 585 18.05 -50.24 14.12
CA GLU A 585 17.70 -51.62 14.54
C GLU A 585 16.51 -52.22 13.77
N ASP A 586 15.40 -51.49 13.63
CA ASP A 586 14.19 -51.96 12.94
C ASP A 586 14.44 -52.29 11.45
N ALA A 587 15.26 -51.50 10.76
CA ALA A 587 15.68 -51.74 9.39
C ALA A 587 16.63 -52.95 9.27
N LEU A 588 17.55 -53.13 10.21
CA LEU A 588 18.45 -54.29 10.24
C LEU A 588 17.68 -55.59 10.48
N GLU A 589 16.75 -55.61 11.43
CA GLU A 589 15.89 -56.76 11.72
C GLU A 589 15.04 -57.16 10.50
N LEU A 590 14.42 -56.18 9.83
CA LEU A 590 13.62 -56.45 8.64
C LEU A 590 14.49 -56.96 7.49
N ARG A 591 15.73 -56.45 7.35
CA ARG A 591 16.70 -56.90 6.35
C ARG A 591 17.12 -58.35 6.58
N GLU A 592 17.45 -58.72 7.82
CA GLU A 592 17.79 -60.11 8.16
C GLU A 592 16.62 -61.05 7.85
N LYS A 593 15.40 -60.66 8.22
CA LYS A 593 14.18 -61.44 7.92
C LYS A 593 13.99 -61.67 6.42
N ILE A 594 14.24 -60.66 5.59
CA ILE A 594 14.14 -60.79 4.13
C ILE A 594 15.24 -61.70 3.58
N LEU A 595 16.46 -61.61 4.11
CA LEU A 595 17.57 -62.48 3.70
C LEU A 595 17.29 -63.95 4.04
N ASP A 596 16.74 -64.22 5.22
CA ASP A 596 16.33 -65.57 5.63
C ASP A 596 15.22 -66.13 4.74
N CYS A 597 14.25 -65.31 4.34
CA CYS A 597 13.20 -65.71 3.40
C CYS A 597 13.70 -65.97 1.97
N LYS A 598 14.85 -65.43 1.56
CA LYS A 598 15.45 -65.69 0.23
C LYS A 598 16.29 -66.97 0.18
N ILE A 599 16.65 -67.53 1.34
CA ILE A 599 17.51 -68.73 1.46
C ILE A 599 16.67 -70.02 1.56
N GLN A 600 15.37 -69.91 1.87
CA GLN A 600 14.37 -70.99 1.80
C GLN A 600 13.74 -71.07 0.40
#